data_AF-G0QXV4-F1
#
_entry.id   AF-G0QXV4-F1
#
_cell.length_a   1.000
_cell.length_b   1.000
_cell.length_c   1.000
_cell.angle_alpha   90.00
_cell.angle_beta   90.00
_cell.angle_gamma   90.00
#
_symmetry.space_group_name_H-M   'P 1'
#
loop_
_entity.id
_entity.type
_entity.pdbx_description
1 polymer ?
#
loop_
_entity_poly.entity_id
_entity_poly.type
_entity_poly.pdbx_seq_one_letter_code
_entity_poly.pdbx_strand_id
1 'polypeptide(L)'
;MFNTQNKNQIKQLNNTNKYKIIINKNQKKINKNQKLKFFKKQNQELNKRTFSDSNIIINQKVSNNYSHLFIHLLYSPLYRLNESIYIYLFTLCIYKKELLKKYLLLTFRGLQYSIKCLRSPSEQYILQKQVVLKTPKNPKGNILYLDLDETLIHVCQIWDNPDFIIYEKYIIPIKIRPFCKEFLQKIAQYWDIYIFTASQKKYANAVCDFLDPQREYIIDILTRENCMETKNGLFIKDLRIIKDKDIKKMAIVDNLSHSYGFQIENGIPILEWKGDQKDEELKYLINYLINLSRQDDVRIYNQKKLKLKELLNYTF
;
A
#
# COMPACT_ATOMS: atom_id res chain seq x y z
N MET A 1 36.03 -25.42 -33.32
CA MET A 1 35.21 -24.18 -33.26
C MET A 1 33.74 -24.60 -33.21
N PHE A 2 32.89 -23.92 -32.44
CA PHE A 2 31.50 -24.32 -32.18
C PHE A 2 30.51 -23.69 -33.19
N ASN A 3 29.51 -24.46 -33.67
CA ASN A 3 28.08 -24.03 -33.73
C ASN A 3 27.12 -25.06 -34.40
N THR A 4 26.72 -26.13 -33.69
CA THR A 4 25.63 -27.05 -34.12
C THR A 4 24.83 -27.67 -32.96
N GLN A 5 24.42 -26.89 -31.95
CA GLN A 5 23.58 -27.41 -30.83
C GLN A 5 22.31 -26.62 -30.49
N ASN A 6 22.11 -25.40 -30.99
CA ASN A 6 20.95 -24.56 -30.63
C ASN A 6 19.75 -24.69 -31.61
N LYS A 7 19.17 -25.90 -31.72
CA LYS A 7 17.85 -26.10 -32.38
C LYS A 7 16.84 -26.98 -31.62
N ASN A 8 17.25 -27.68 -30.55
CA ASN A 8 16.39 -28.68 -29.87
C ASN A 8 15.84 -28.26 -28.47
N GLN A 9 15.94 -26.99 -28.07
CA GLN A 9 15.38 -26.49 -26.78
C GLN A 9 14.14 -25.58 -26.91
N ILE A 10 13.41 -25.63 -28.04
CA ILE A 10 12.11 -24.94 -28.20
C ILE A 10 11.04 -25.94 -28.69
N LYS A 11 10.86 -27.06 -27.96
CA LYS A 11 9.84 -28.06 -28.32
C LYS A 11 9.26 -28.93 -27.18
N GLN A 12 9.20 -28.42 -25.94
CA GLN A 12 8.41 -29.02 -24.86
C GLN A 12 7.98 -27.96 -23.83
N LEU A 13 6.88 -27.24 -24.10
CA LEU A 13 6.21 -26.35 -23.13
C LEU A 13 4.79 -25.96 -23.59
N ASN A 14 3.99 -26.95 -23.99
CA ASN A 14 2.56 -26.77 -24.31
C ASN A 14 1.66 -27.09 -23.11
N ASN A 15 0.42 -26.59 -23.17
CA ASN A 15 -0.72 -26.98 -22.34
C ASN A 15 -0.68 -26.58 -20.85
N THR A 16 -0.61 -25.28 -20.58
CA THR A 16 -1.61 -24.56 -19.74
C THR A 16 -1.38 -23.05 -19.86
N ASN A 17 -2.42 -22.24 -19.68
CA ASN A 17 -2.37 -20.78 -19.87
C ASN A 17 -1.30 -20.12 -18.99
N LYS A 18 -0.19 -19.66 -19.59
CA LYS A 18 0.91 -18.98 -18.89
C LYS A 18 1.32 -17.71 -19.61
N TYR A 19 1.23 -16.59 -18.89
CA TYR A 19 1.71 -15.28 -19.33
C TYR A 19 3.25 -15.24 -19.38
N LYS A 20 3.82 -14.44 -20.28
CA LYS A 20 5.27 -14.22 -20.36
C LYS A 20 5.67 -13.04 -19.46
N ILE A 21 6.04 -13.32 -18.21
CA ILE A 21 6.82 -12.39 -17.39
C ILE A 21 8.23 -12.33 -17.99
N ILE A 22 8.62 -11.18 -18.54
CA ILE A 22 9.97 -10.97 -19.09
C ILE A 22 10.77 -10.14 -18.08
N ILE A 23 11.61 -10.82 -17.29
CA ILE A 23 12.58 -10.17 -16.41
C ILE A 23 13.61 -9.45 -17.30
N ASN A 24 13.76 -8.14 -17.11
CA ASN A 24 14.43 -7.27 -18.08
C ASN A 24 15.96 -7.37 -18.00
N LYS A 25 16.56 -8.32 -18.73
CA LYS A 25 18.01 -8.39 -18.97
C LYS A 25 18.34 -7.94 -20.40
N ASN A 26 19.18 -6.91 -20.48
CA ASN A 26 19.83 -6.32 -21.66
C ASN A 26 18.99 -5.36 -22.53
N GLN A 27 19.43 -4.09 -22.57
CA GLN A 27 18.88 -3.03 -23.41
C GLN A 27 19.26 -3.20 -24.89
N LYS A 28 18.33 -2.90 -25.81
CA LYS A 28 18.64 -2.37 -27.15
C LYS A 28 17.69 -1.23 -27.54
N LYS A 29 18.20 -0.28 -28.32
CA LYS A 29 17.56 1.03 -28.59
C LYS A 29 16.40 0.92 -29.59
N ILE A 30 15.30 1.63 -29.33
CA ILE A 30 14.24 1.93 -30.31
C ILE A 30 14.16 3.46 -30.49
N ASN A 31 13.92 3.91 -31.73
CA ASN A 31 14.35 5.24 -32.19
C ASN A 31 13.44 6.41 -31.70
N LYS A 32 14.04 7.56 -31.38
CA LYS A 32 13.39 8.71 -30.69
C LYS A 32 12.23 9.32 -31.48
N ASN A 33 12.37 9.48 -32.80
CA ASN A 33 11.50 10.37 -33.57
C ASN A 33 10.10 9.78 -33.87
N GLN A 34 9.94 8.45 -33.86
CA GLN A 34 8.62 7.83 -34.05
C GLN A 34 7.72 7.97 -32.81
N LYS A 35 8.29 8.00 -31.59
CA LYS A 35 7.50 8.30 -30.37
C LYS A 35 6.86 9.69 -30.45
N LEU A 36 7.63 10.72 -30.81
CA LEU A 36 7.22 12.11 -30.62
C LEU A 36 5.93 12.51 -31.38
N LYS A 37 5.65 11.90 -32.54
CA LYS A 37 4.39 12.13 -33.28
C LYS A 37 3.16 11.48 -32.63
N PHE A 38 3.32 10.36 -31.92
CA PHE A 38 2.20 9.67 -31.26
C PHE A 38 1.78 10.41 -29.97
N PHE A 39 2.75 10.80 -29.14
CA PHE A 39 2.50 11.45 -27.85
C PHE A 39 1.80 12.82 -27.94
N LYS A 40 2.03 13.59 -29.02
CA LYS A 40 1.36 14.89 -29.21
C LYS A 40 -0.17 14.78 -29.33
N LYS A 41 -0.72 13.61 -29.74
CA LYS A 41 -2.16 13.44 -29.94
C LYS A 41 -2.94 13.02 -28.68
N GLN A 42 -2.29 12.37 -27.70
CA GLN A 42 -2.95 11.93 -26.46
C GLN A 42 -2.91 13.00 -25.34
N ASN A 43 -1.87 13.83 -25.26
CA ASN A 43 -1.74 14.83 -24.20
C ASN A 43 -2.79 15.96 -24.25
N GLN A 44 -3.57 16.10 -25.33
CA GLN A 44 -4.66 17.09 -25.42
C GLN A 44 -5.96 16.64 -24.73
N GLU A 45 -6.15 15.35 -24.46
CA GLU A 45 -7.38 14.82 -23.86
C GLU A 45 -7.30 14.69 -22.33
N LEU A 46 -6.10 14.41 -21.79
CA LEU A 46 -5.87 14.24 -20.35
C LEU A 46 -5.87 15.57 -19.56
N ASN A 47 -5.44 16.68 -20.17
CA ASN A 47 -5.24 17.96 -19.49
C ASN A 47 -6.52 18.80 -19.25
N LYS A 48 -7.72 18.19 -19.31
CA LYS A 48 -9.01 18.88 -19.07
C LYS A 48 -9.63 18.62 -17.68
N ARG A 49 -8.88 18.04 -16.73
CA ARG A 49 -9.34 17.78 -15.35
C ARG A 49 -8.28 18.05 -14.28
N THR A 50 -7.85 19.31 -14.17
CA THR A 50 -7.16 19.84 -12.98
C THR A 50 -8.06 20.86 -12.30
N PHE A 51 -8.41 20.63 -11.03
CA PHE A 51 -9.14 21.61 -10.21
C PHE A 51 -8.25 22.82 -9.94
N SER A 52 -8.87 24.01 -9.82
CA SER A 52 -8.18 25.27 -9.58
C SER A 52 -7.58 25.34 -8.18
N ASP A 53 -6.33 25.80 -8.09
CA ASP A 53 -5.69 26.16 -6.83
C ASP A 53 -6.44 27.29 -6.11
N SER A 54 -6.51 27.21 -4.78
CA SER A 54 -6.99 28.28 -3.92
C SER A 54 -5.95 28.59 -2.84
N ASN A 55 -5.52 29.85 -2.78
CA ASN A 55 -4.43 30.30 -1.91
C ASN A 55 -4.85 30.25 -0.43
N ILE A 56 -4.16 29.43 0.36
CA ILE A 56 -4.30 29.42 1.83
C ILE A 56 -3.18 30.26 2.43
N ILE A 57 -3.52 31.47 2.87
CA ILE A 57 -2.62 32.37 3.60
C ILE A 57 -2.51 31.87 5.05
N ILE A 58 -1.33 31.36 5.43
CA ILE A 58 -1.07 30.91 6.80
C ILE A 58 -0.61 32.10 7.66
N ASN A 59 -1.55 32.69 8.41
CA ASN A 59 -1.25 33.77 9.35
C ASN A 59 -0.38 33.26 10.51
N GLN A 60 0.79 33.87 10.70
CA GLN A 60 1.71 33.53 11.78
C GLN A 60 1.27 34.17 13.11
N LYS A 61 0.54 33.43 13.95
CA LYS A 61 0.44 33.64 15.41
C LYS A 61 -0.26 32.46 16.11
N VAL A 62 0.50 31.41 16.43
CA VAL A 62 0.11 30.36 17.39
C VAL A 62 1.31 30.10 18.30
N SER A 63 1.05 29.90 19.60
CA SER A 63 2.05 29.85 20.66
C SER A 63 2.69 28.47 20.85
N ASN A 64 3.78 28.42 21.62
CA ASN A 64 4.59 27.23 21.91
C ASN A 64 3.80 26.14 22.66
N ASN A 65 3.13 25.24 21.94
CA ASN A 65 2.66 23.94 22.46
C ASN A 65 2.51 22.94 21.30
N TYR A 66 3.63 22.30 20.92
CA TYR A 66 3.67 21.30 19.85
C TYR A 66 3.88 19.88 20.40
N SER A 67 2.77 19.20 20.64
CA SER A 67 2.70 17.74 20.81
C SER A 67 1.60 17.20 19.88
N HIS A 68 1.65 15.88 19.57
CA HIS A 68 0.87 15.19 18.53
C HIS A 68 1.30 15.62 17.08
N LEU A 69 1.55 14.72 16.13
CA LEU A 69 1.53 13.25 16.14
C LEU A 69 2.46 12.65 15.05
N PHE A 70 2.71 11.34 15.09
CA PHE A 70 3.42 10.53 14.07
C PHE A 70 4.93 10.68 13.93
N ILE A 71 5.60 11.05 15.01
CA ILE A 71 7.03 11.35 14.97
C ILE A 71 7.86 10.05 14.84
N HIS A 72 7.76 8.96 15.61
CA HIS A 72 8.69 7.82 15.43
C HIS A 72 8.13 6.40 15.44
N LEU A 73 8.57 5.61 14.45
CA LEU A 73 8.53 4.14 14.49
C LEU A 73 9.90 3.50 14.17
N LEU A 74 10.79 3.49 15.16
CA LEU A 74 11.71 2.39 15.49
C LEU A 74 13.11 2.34 14.81
N TYR A 75 13.97 3.23 15.30
CA TYR A 75 15.42 3.10 15.56
C TYR A 75 16.47 3.20 14.44
N SER A 76 17.30 4.25 14.57
CA SER A 76 18.78 4.15 14.57
C SER A 76 19.26 4.01 16.05
N PRO A 77 20.51 3.61 16.35
CA PRO A 77 20.79 2.53 17.33
C PRO A 77 20.72 2.83 18.84
N LEU A 78 20.01 3.85 19.32
CA LEU A 78 19.95 4.22 20.75
C LEU A 78 18.73 3.64 21.48
N TYR A 79 18.69 2.31 21.62
CA TYR A 79 17.60 1.55 22.24
C TYR A 79 17.59 1.64 23.80
N ARG A 80 17.49 2.85 24.36
CA ARG A 80 17.23 3.10 25.80
C ARG A 80 16.41 4.37 26.02
N LEU A 81 15.08 4.21 26.12
CA LEU A 81 14.18 4.88 27.09
C LEU A 81 12.71 4.59 26.74
N ASN A 82 11.80 4.92 27.66
CA ASN A 82 10.36 4.98 27.40
C ASN A 82 9.99 6.23 26.57
N GLU A 83 8.70 6.47 26.39
CA GLU A 83 8.06 7.62 25.74
C GLU A 83 7.90 7.62 24.21
N SER A 84 6.67 7.24 23.83
CA SER A 84 5.89 7.82 22.73
C SER A 84 6.38 7.64 21.27
N ILE A 85 5.50 8.06 20.36
CA ILE A 85 5.71 8.16 18.92
C ILE A 85 6.42 9.49 18.59
N TYR A 86 7.40 9.95 19.40
CA TYR A 86 7.88 11.35 19.43
C TYR A 86 9.32 11.66 18.89
N ILE A 87 9.89 10.88 17.93
CA ILE A 87 11.29 11.10 17.40
C ILE A 87 11.50 11.34 15.85
N TYR A 88 11.09 10.53 14.86
CA TYR A 88 11.41 10.75 13.41
C TYR A 88 10.60 11.75 12.53
N LEU A 89 9.49 12.41 12.94
CA LEU A 89 9.07 13.69 12.33
C LEU A 89 10.15 14.74 12.58
N PHE A 90 11.06 14.58 13.56
CA PHE A 90 12.28 15.39 13.62
C PHE A 90 13.12 15.16 12.36
N THR A 91 13.43 13.90 12.03
CA THR A 91 14.16 13.49 10.82
C THR A 91 13.45 13.93 9.51
N LEU A 92 12.13 13.79 9.43
CA LEU A 92 11.34 14.26 8.27
C LEU A 92 11.18 15.78 8.20
N CYS A 93 11.09 16.49 9.33
CA CYS A 93 11.07 17.96 9.35
C CYS A 93 12.38 18.58 8.90
N ILE A 94 13.52 17.94 9.19
CA ILE A 94 14.85 18.41 8.77
C ILE A 94 15.03 18.30 7.24
N TYR A 95 14.47 17.28 6.58
CA TYR A 95 14.75 17.00 5.15
C TYR A 95 13.56 16.99 4.17
N LYS A 96 12.32 16.72 4.61
CA LYS A 96 11.15 16.53 3.73
C LYS A 96 9.84 17.09 4.34
N LYS A 97 9.88 18.30 4.91
CA LYS A 97 8.73 18.98 5.55
C LYS A 97 7.44 19.01 4.70
N GLU A 98 7.57 19.16 3.38
CA GLU A 98 6.47 19.10 2.41
C GLU A 98 5.78 17.72 2.34
N LEU A 99 6.56 16.64 2.20
CA LEU A 99 6.03 15.27 2.14
C LEU A 99 5.24 14.92 3.40
N LEU A 100 5.77 15.33 4.55
CA LEU A 100 5.14 15.17 5.84
C LEU A 100 3.81 15.95 5.95
N LYS A 101 3.81 17.24 5.58
CA LYS A 101 2.57 18.05 5.55
C LYS A 101 1.52 17.40 4.65
N LYS A 102 1.93 16.90 3.48
CA LYS A 102 1.05 16.20 2.53
C LYS A 102 0.47 14.91 3.12
N TYR A 103 1.30 14.07 3.75
CA TYR A 103 0.87 12.84 4.42
C TYR A 103 -0.17 13.12 5.51
N LEU A 104 0.14 14.02 6.44
CA LEU A 104 -0.80 14.39 7.51
C LEU A 104 -2.12 14.94 6.95
N LEU A 105 -2.07 15.77 5.91
CA LEU A 105 -3.26 16.32 5.24
C LEU A 105 -4.10 15.24 4.55
N LEU A 106 -3.47 14.24 3.91
CA LEU A 106 -4.17 13.10 3.28
C LEU A 106 -4.79 12.19 4.34
N THR A 107 -4.05 11.83 5.39
CA THR A 107 -4.54 11.05 6.54
C THR A 107 -5.70 11.76 7.23
N PHE A 108 -5.57 13.06 7.55
CA PHE A 108 -6.62 13.87 8.14
C PHE A 108 -7.88 13.92 7.27
N ARG A 109 -7.74 14.16 5.95
CA ARG A 109 -8.88 14.17 5.01
C ARG A 109 -9.56 12.80 4.92
N GLY A 110 -8.79 11.72 4.91
CA GLY A 110 -9.31 10.35 4.93
C GLY A 110 -10.11 10.06 6.20
N LEU A 111 -9.53 10.32 7.37
CA LEU A 111 -10.19 10.15 8.67
C LEU A 111 -11.43 11.04 8.83
N GLN A 112 -11.36 12.30 8.35
CA GLN A 112 -12.50 13.20 8.36
C GLN A 112 -13.65 12.67 7.51
N TYR A 113 -13.36 12.13 6.32
CA TYR A 113 -14.37 11.47 5.49
C TYR A 113 -14.96 10.25 6.21
N SER A 114 -14.11 9.37 6.77
CA SER A 114 -14.55 8.16 7.49
C SER A 114 -15.44 8.45 8.71
N ILE A 115 -15.22 9.56 9.42
CA ILE A 115 -15.97 9.89 10.64
C ILE A 115 -17.16 10.82 10.37
N LYS A 116 -17.08 11.76 9.42
CA LYS A 116 -18.15 12.75 9.16
C LYS A 116 -19.06 12.42 7.97
N CYS A 117 -18.59 11.63 7.01
CA CYS A 117 -19.28 11.44 5.72
C CYS A 117 -19.67 9.99 5.43
N LEU A 118 -18.81 9.03 5.80
CA LEU A 118 -19.04 7.61 5.57
C LEU A 118 -20.23 7.10 6.41
N ARG A 119 -21.08 6.27 5.82
CA ARG A 119 -22.26 5.66 6.47
C ARG A 119 -22.12 4.15 6.39
N SER A 120 -22.40 3.44 7.48
CA SER A 120 -22.34 1.96 7.45
C SER A 120 -23.34 1.42 6.42
N PRO A 121 -22.98 0.37 5.66
CA PRO A 121 -23.97 -0.48 5.03
C PRO A 121 -24.89 -1.12 6.08
N SER A 122 -26.01 -1.68 5.61
CA SER A 122 -26.82 -2.60 6.40
C SER A 122 -26.11 -3.95 6.59
N GLU A 123 -26.38 -4.64 7.71
CA GLU A 123 -25.82 -5.97 7.98
C GLU A 123 -26.12 -6.98 6.88
N GLN A 124 -27.30 -6.91 6.23
CA GLN A 124 -27.63 -7.74 5.08
C GLN A 124 -26.66 -7.57 3.90
N TYR A 125 -26.18 -6.35 3.64
CA TYR A 125 -25.20 -6.08 2.59
C TYR A 125 -23.79 -6.58 2.98
N ILE A 126 -23.44 -6.50 4.27
CA ILE A 126 -22.19 -7.09 4.80
C ILE A 126 -22.22 -8.62 4.64
N LEU A 127 -23.34 -9.26 5.00
CA LEU A 127 -23.55 -10.71 4.84
C LEU A 127 -23.46 -11.14 3.37
N GLN A 128 -24.08 -10.39 2.44
CA GLN A 128 -23.97 -10.63 0.99
C GLN A 128 -22.55 -10.45 0.44
N LYS A 129 -21.69 -9.68 1.12
CA LYS A 129 -20.28 -9.44 0.77
C LYS A 129 -19.30 -10.39 1.46
N GLN A 130 -19.76 -11.32 2.31
CA GLN A 130 -18.86 -12.14 3.11
C GLN A 130 -17.88 -12.98 2.28
N VAL A 131 -16.65 -13.09 2.80
CA VAL A 131 -15.55 -13.85 2.21
C VAL A 131 -14.96 -14.81 3.25
N VAL A 132 -14.80 -16.07 2.87
CA VAL A 132 -13.98 -17.05 3.60
C VAL A 132 -12.58 -16.99 3.01
N LEU A 133 -11.58 -16.64 3.83
CA LEU A 133 -10.17 -16.62 3.42
C LEU A 133 -9.59 -18.04 3.34
N LYS A 134 -8.64 -18.27 2.43
CA LYS A 134 -7.78 -19.46 2.47
C LYS A 134 -7.05 -19.54 3.82
N THR A 135 -7.04 -20.73 4.41
CA THR A 135 -6.30 -20.98 5.66
C THR A 135 -4.82 -21.28 5.34
N PRO A 136 -3.85 -20.60 5.99
CA PRO A 136 -2.43 -20.92 5.86
C PRO A 136 -2.09 -22.27 6.49
N LYS A 137 -1.06 -22.95 5.98
CA LYS A 137 -0.57 -24.24 6.50
C LYS A 137 -0.14 -24.17 7.98
N ASN A 138 0.45 -23.04 8.38
CA ASN A 138 0.96 -22.79 9.73
C ASN A 138 0.44 -21.42 10.23
N PRO A 139 -0.81 -21.32 10.71
CA PRO A 139 -1.42 -20.05 11.12
C PRO A 139 -0.62 -19.33 12.21
N LYS A 140 -0.60 -18.00 12.13
CA LYS A 140 0.01 -17.11 13.15
C LYS A 140 -0.99 -16.56 14.15
N GLY A 141 -2.29 -16.66 13.85
CA GLY A 141 -3.36 -16.20 14.75
C GLY A 141 -3.58 -14.68 14.74
N ASN A 142 -2.75 -13.93 14.01
CA ASN A 142 -2.94 -12.53 13.68
C ASN A 142 -3.00 -12.40 12.14
N ILE A 143 -3.94 -11.63 11.61
CA ILE A 143 -4.17 -11.43 10.17
C ILE A 143 -3.74 -10.02 9.77
N LEU A 144 -2.91 -9.91 8.74
CA LEU A 144 -2.45 -8.64 8.20
C LEU A 144 -2.92 -8.47 6.75
N TYR A 145 -3.69 -7.41 6.52
CA TYR A 145 -4.04 -6.94 5.18
C TYR A 145 -3.05 -5.86 4.73
N LEU A 146 -2.56 -5.97 3.50
CA LEU A 146 -1.71 -4.97 2.85
C LEU A 146 -2.40 -4.47 1.58
N ASP A 147 -2.38 -3.16 1.34
CA ASP A 147 -2.62 -2.65 -0.02
C ASP A 147 -1.40 -2.87 -0.93
N LEU A 148 -1.56 -2.65 -2.25
CA LEU A 148 -0.50 -2.74 -3.25
C LEU A 148 -0.02 -1.35 -3.69
N ASP A 149 -0.93 -0.51 -4.20
CA ASP A 149 -0.61 0.66 -5.00
C ASP A 149 -0.26 1.84 -4.09
N GLU A 150 0.87 2.51 -4.37
CA GLU A 150 1.54 3.45 -3.46
C GLU A 150 1.90 2.89 -2.06
N THR A 151 1.67 1.59 -1.79
CA THR A 151 1.91 0.94 -0.49
C THR A 151 3.09 -0.03 -0.54
N LEU A 152 3.04 -1.04 -1.43
CA LEU A 152 4.13 -2.00 -1.70
C LEU A 152 4.77 -1.80 -3.09
N ILE A 153 4.04 -1.20 -4.03
CA ILE A 153 4.46 -0.97 -5.41
C ILE A 153 4.03 0.43 -5.89
N HIS A 154 4.50 0.84 -7.08
CA HIS A 154 4.04 2.04 -7.75
C HIS A 154 4.07 1.85 -9.28
N VAL A 155 3.00 2.25 -9.97
CA VAL A 155 2.96 2.30 -11.45
C VAL A 155 3.73 3.52 -11.92
N CYS A 156 4.86 3.31 -12.59
CA CYS A 156 5.77 4.37 -13.00
C CYS A 156 5.64 4.71 -14.51
N GLN A 157 6.57 5.50 -15.05
CA GLN A 157 6.72 5.69 -16.49
C GLN A 157 7.67 4.62 -17.04
N ILE A 158 7.47 4.17 -18.30
CA ILE A 158 8.24 3.04 -18.87
C ILE A 158 9.75 3.32 -19.04
N TRP A 159 10.17 4.58 -18.91
CA TRP A 159 11.58 5.01 -18.95
C TRP A 159 12.20 5.22 -17.56
N ASP A 160 11.44 5.06 -16.47
CA ASP A 160 11.95 5.24 -15.10
C ASP A 160 12.78 4.05 -14.60
N ASN A 161 13.03 3.05 -15.47
CA ASN A 161 13.53 1.71 -15.14
C ASN A 161 12.58 0.95 -14.19
N PRO A 162 11.45 0.41 -14.69
CA PRO A 162 10.57 -0.47 -13.91
C PRO A 162 11.26 -1.80 -13.56
N ASP A 163 10.94 -2.34 -12.39
CA ASP A 163 11.39 -3.66 -11.93
C ASP A 163 10.69 -4.79 -12.71
N PHE A 164 9.41 -4.60 -13.03
CA PHE A 164 8.64 -5.49 -13.90
C PHE A 164 7.58 -4.74 -14.71
N ILE A 165 7.06 -5.42 -15.73
CA ILE A 165 6.04 -4.88 -16.64
C ILE A 165 4.93 -5.92 -16.80
N ILE A 166 3.70 -5.53 -16.45
CA ILE A 166 2.51 -6.32 -16.75
C ILE A 166 2.05 -6.00 -18.18
N TYR A 167 1.79 -7.06 -18.95
CA TYR A 167 1.30 -6.97 -20.33
C TYR A 167 -0.14 -7.52 -20.39
N GLU A 168 -1.12 -6.63 -20.23
CA GLU A 168 -2.55 -6.93 -20.47
C GLU A 168 -3.04 -6.12 -21.70
N LYS A 169 -4.25 -5.55 -21.66
CA LYS A 169 -4.76 -4.60 -22.66
C LYS A 169 -3.87 -3.34 -22.79
N TYR A 170 -3.12 -3.04 -21.73
CA TYR A 170 -2.16 -1.95 -21.66
C TYR A 170 -0.83 -2.46 -21.09
N ILE A 171 0.25 -1.75 -21.37
CA ILE A 171 1.58 -2.00 -20.79
C ILE A 171 1.63 -1.23 -19.46
N ILE A 172 1.75 -1.94 -18.34
CA ILE A 172 1.79 -1.35 -17.00
C ILE A 172 3.20 -1.58 -16.40
N PRO A 173 4.11 -0.60 -16.49
CA PRO A 173 5.43 -0.68 -15.87
C PRO A 173 5.34 -0.35 -14.37
N ILE A 174 5.94 -1.21 -13.53
CA ILE A 174 5.79 -1.16 -12.08
C ILE A 174 7.17 -1.17 -11.42
N LYS A 175 7.30 -0.40 -10.33
CA LYS A 175 8.40 -0.52 -9.38
C LYS A 175 7.95 -1.14 -8.07
N ILE A 176 8.87 -1.81 -7.38
CA ILE A 176 8.68 -2.35 -6.03
C ILE A 176 9.25 -1.34 -5.01
N ARG A 177 8.53 -1.13 -3.90
CA ARG A 177 9.01 -0.31 -2.79
C ARG A 177 10.24 -0.97 -2.14
N PRO A 178 11.32 -0.21 -1.81
CA PRO A 178 12.47 -0.76 -1.11
C PRO A 178 12.07 -1.58 0.13
N PHE A 179 12.84 -2.63 0.40
CA PHE A 179 12.61 -3.59 1.49
C PHE A 179 11.32 -4.43 1.39
N CYS A 180 10.54 -4.39 0.30
CA CYS A 180 9.28 -5.14 0.22
C CYS A 180 9.44 -6.66 0.35
N LYS A 181 10.54 -7.24 -0.15
CA LYS A 181 10.77 -8.69 -0.04
C LYS A 181 11.12 -9.07 1.39
N GLU A 182 12.05 -8.33 1.99
CA GLU A 182 12.51 -8.46 3.37
C GLU A 182 11.36 -8.26 4.35
N PHE A 183 10.46 -7.30 4.06
CA PHE A 183 9.23 -7.04 4.79
C PHE A 183 8.30 -8.25 4.79
N LEU A 184 7.92 -8.77 3.61
CA LEU A 184 7.07 -9.97 3.50
C LEU A 184 7.69 -11.18 4.21
N GLN A 185 8.98 -11.44 3.95
CA GLN A 185 9.74 -12.54 4.57
C GLN A 185 9.82 -12.43 6.10
N LYS A 186 9.94 -11.22 6.64
CA LYS A 186 10.06 -11.02 8.09
C LYS A 186 8.69 -11.01 8.78
N ILE A 187 7.66 -10.47 8.15
CA ILE A 187 6.32 -10.34 8.72
C ILE A 187 5.50 -11.64 8.64
N ALA A 188 5.73 -12.50 7.64
CA ALA A 188 5.11 -13.82 7.55
C ALA A 188 5.50 -14.78 8.71
N GLN A 189 6.47 -14.39 9.55
CA GLN A 189 6.84 -15.09 10.78
C GLN A 189 5.88 -14.79 11.95
N TYR A 190 5.12 -13.69 11.89
CA TYR A 190 4.29 -13.16 12.99
C TYR A 190 2.82 -12.90 12.59
N TRP A 191 2.54 -12.80 11.29
CA TRP A 191 1.23 -12.52 10.72
C TRP A 191 0.91 -13.48 9.57
N ASP A 192 -0.36 -13.83 9.47
CA ASP A 192 -0.94 -14.43 8.27
C ASP A 192 -1.23 -13.28 7.28
N ILE A 193 -0.42 -13.16 6.21
CA ILE A 193 -0.47 -12.02 5.28
C ILE A 193 -1.46 -12.28 4.13
N TYR A 194 -2.30 -11.27 3.88
CA TYR A 194 -3.22 -11.20 2.76
C TYR A 194 -3.08 -9.85 2.08
N ILE A 195 -3.31 -9.80 0.77
CA ILE A 195 -3.52 -8.52 0.08
C ILE A 195 -4.98 -8.14 0.20
N PHE A 196 -5.27 -6.86 0.46
CA PHE A 196 -6.60 -6.28 0.28
C PHE A 196 -6.44 -4.96 -0.48
N THR A 197 -6.69 -5.00 -1.78
CA THR A 197 -6.48 -3.85 -2.68
C THR A 197 -7.76 -3.35 -3.33
N ALA A 198 -7.84 -2.04 -3.58
CA ALA A 198 -8.86 -1.43 -4.42
C ALA A 198 -8.62 -1.65 -5.93
N SER A 199 -7.59 -2.39 -6.33
CA SER A 199 -7.29 -2.71 -7.74
C SER A 199 -7.98 -3.99 -8.26
N GLN A 200 -7.98 -4.15 -9.59
CA GLN A 200 -8.66 -5.27 -10.26
C GLN A 200 -7.93 -6.60 -10.07
N LYS A 201 -8.69 -7.70 -10.07
CA LYS A 201 -8.21 -9.04 -9.73
C LYS A 201 -7.06 -9.57 -10.59
N LYS A 202 -7.05 -9.29 -11.90
CA LYS A 202 -5.96 -9.74 -12.80
C LYS A 202 -4.63 -9.05 -12.47
N TYR A 203 -4.64 -7.72 -12.44
CA TYR A 203 -3.53 -6.89 -11.97
C TYR A 203 -3.02 -7.31 -10.60
N ALA A 204 -3.90 -7.42 -9.60
CA ALA A 204 -3.51 -7.78 -8.24
C ALA A 204 -2.83 -9.16 -8.16
N ASN A 205 -3.30 -10.16 -8.92
CA ASN A 205 -2.62 -11.46 -9.01
C ASN A 205 -1.27 -11.34 -9.72
N ALA A 206 -1.18 -10.66 -10.86
CA ALA A 206 0.07 -10.48 -11.60
C ALA A 206 1.15 -9.69 -10.82
N VAL A 207 0.76 -8.77 -9.93
CA VAL A 207 1.66 -8.14 -8.95
C VAL A 207 2.13 -9.15 -7.90
N CYS A 208 1.21 -9.90 -7.30
CA CYS A 208 1.56 -10.87 -6.25
C CYS A 208 2.40 -12.04 -6.76
N ASP A 209 2.15 -12.52 -7.98
CA ASP A 209 2.93 -13.57 -8.65
C ASP A 209 4.35 -13.10 -9.02
N PHE A 210 4.62 -11.79 -8.97
CA PHE A 210 5.98 -11.23 -9.08
C PHE A 210 6.63 -10.97 -7.72
N LEU A 211 5.88 -10.46 -6.73
CA LEU A 211 6.38 -10.21 -5.37
C LEU A 211 6.67 -11.51 -4.59
N ASP A 212 5.83 -12.53 -4.77
CA ASP A 212 5.90 -13.83 -4.09
C ASP A 212 5.59 -14.98 -5.08
N PRO A 213 6.53 -15.32 -5.99
CA PRO A 213 6.25 -16.26 -7.09
C PRO A 213 6.00 -17.71 -6.65
N GLN A 214 6.30 -18.06 -5.39
CA GLN A 214 6.07 -19.39 -4.81
C GLN A 214 4.88 -19.41 -3.83
N ARG A 215 4.25 -18.26 -3.57
CA ARG A 215 3.18 -18.08 -2.56
C ARG A 215 3.62 -18.57 -1.17
N GLU A 216 4.83 -18.20 -0.76
CA GLU A 216 5.42 -18.50 0.55
C GLU A 216 4.90 -17.58 1.66
N TYR A 217 4.49 -16.35 1.33
CA TYR A 217 4.16 -15.29 2.28
C TYR A 217 2.71 -14.78 2.11
N ILE A 218 2.24 -14.60 0.88
CA ILE A 218 0.92 -14.04 0.55
C ILE A 218 -0.12 -15.16 0.36
N ILE A 219 -0.99 -15.32 1.36
CA ILE A 219 -1.94 -16.44 1.47
C ILE A 219 -3.13 -16.27 0.51
N ASP A 220 -3.74 -15.09 0.47
CA ASP A 220 -4.83 -14.77 -0.44
C ASP A 220 -4.89 -13.29 -0.83
N ILE A 221 -5.73 -12.97 -1.83
CA ILE A 221 -5.85 -11.63 -2.42
C ILE A 221 -7.32 -11.22 -2.49
N LEU A 222 -7.70 -10.28 -1.63
CA LEU A 222 -8.93 -9.50 -1.72
C LEU A 222 -8.70 -8.30 -2.66
N THR A 223 -9.73 -7.98 -3.45
CA THR A 223 -9.64 -7.07 -4.61
C THR A 223 -10.80 -6.07 -4.62
N ARG A 224 -10.88 -5.20 -5.64
CA ARG A 224 -12.01 -4.28 -5.84
C ARG A 224 -13.39 -4.94 -5.73
N GLU A 225 -13.52 -6.20 -6.17
CA GLU A 225 -14.75 -7.00 -6.09
C GLU A 225 -15.22 -7.21 -4.62
N ASN A 226 -14.27 -7.29 -3.69
CA ASN A 226 -14.48 -7.48 -2.25
C ASN A 226 -14.71 -6.17 -1.50
N CYS A 227 -14.22 -5.04 -2.03
CA CYS A 227 -14.47 -3.71 -1.45
C CYS A 227 -15.96 -3.34 -1.48
N MET A 228 -16.33 -2.38 -0.64
CA MET A 228 -17.60 -1.67 -0.67
C MET A 228 -17.42 -0.35 -1.40
N GLU A 229 -18.15 -0.13 -2.48
CA GLU A 229 -18.08 1.12 -3.24
C GLU A 229 -19.07 2.15 -2.68
N THR A 230 -18.56 3.33 -2.32
CA THR A 230 -19.38 4.44 -1.85
C THR A 230 -20.03 5.17 -3.03
N LYS A 231 -21.09 5.95 -2.77
CA LYS A 231 -21.72 6.84 -3.77
C LYS A 231 -20.75 7.86 -4.41
N ASN A 232 -19.56 8.03 -3.85
CA ASN A 232 -18.53 8.95 -4.32
C ASN A 232 -17.40 8.23 -5.11
N GLY A 233 -17.54 6.93 -5.40
CA GLY A 233 -16.52 6.13 -6.10
C GLY A 233 -15.29 5.76 -5.27
N LEU A 234 -15.33 5.97 -3.94
CA LEU A 234 -14.28 5.50 -3.02
C LEU A 234 -14.55 4.05 -2.61
N PHE A 235 -13.50 3.24 -2.55
CA PHE A 235 -13.57 1.81 -2.19
C PHE A 235 -13.15 1.61 -0.72
N ILE A 236 -14.04 1.02 0.07
CA ILE A 236 -13.82 0.75 1.50
C ILE A 236 -13.60 -0.75 1.70
N LYS A 237 -12.54 -1.07 2.45
CA LYS A 237 -12.04 -2.41 2.77
C LYS A 237 -12.59 -2.84 4.13
N ASP A 238 -13.92 -3.00 4.20
CA ASP A 238 -14.63 -3.31 5.45
C ASP A 238 -14.23 -4.70 5.97
N LEU A 239 -13.58 -4.74 7.13
CA LEU A 239 -13.09 -5.99 7.73
C LEU A 239 -14.24 -6.90 8.23
N ARG A 240 -15.48 -6.40 8.35
CA ARG A 240 -16.66 -7.19 8.75
C ARG A 240 -17.09 -8.23 7.70
N ILE A 241 -16.61 -8.12 6.46
CA ILE A 241 -16.87 -9.14 5.43
C ILE A 241 -16.09 -10.44 5.68
N ILE A 242 -15.08 -10.42 6.55
CA ILE A 242 -14.18 -11.56 6.75
C ILE A 242 -14.84 -12.55 7.72
N LYS A 243 -15.32 -13.67 7.18
CA LYS A 243 -16.09 -14.64 7.94
C LYS A 243 -15.21 -15.43 8.93
N ASP A 244 -15.76 -15.73 10.10
CA ASP A 244 -15.19 -16.64 11.12
C ASP A 244 -13.81 -16.22 11.68
N LYS A 245 -13.52 -14.91 11.78
CA LYS A 245 -12.26 -14.35 12.32
C LYS A 245 -12.54 -13.18 13.29
N ASP A 246 -11.79 -13.09 14.40
CA ASP A 246 -11.90 -11.95 15.33
C ASP A 246 -11.17 -10.71 14.79
N ILE A 247 -11.90 -9.59 14.73
CA ILE A 247 -11.41 -8.28 14.31
C ILE A 247 -10.32 -7.73 15.26
N LYS A 248 -10.26 -8.18 16.53
CA LYS A 248 -9.18 -7.87 17.48
C LYS A 248 -7.80 -8.36 17.02
N LYS A 249 -7.77 -9.31 16.08
CA LYS A 249 -6.56 -9.93 15.53
C LYS A 249 -6.30 -9.54 14.07
N MET A 250 -6.99 -8.52 13.55
CA MET A 250 -6.81 -8.01 12.18
C MET A 250 -6.13 -6.64 12.15
N ALA A 251 -5.06 -6.48 11.39
CA ALA A 251 -4.50 -5.17 11.06
C ALA A 251 -4.59 -4.92 9.54
N ILE A 252 -4.70 -3.66 9.13
CA ILE A 252 -4.66 -3.27 7.71
C ILE A 252 -3.70 -2.09 7.50
N VAL A 253 -2.77 -2.23 6.56
CA VAL A 253 -1.80 -1.21 6.15
C VAL A 253 -2.23 -0.63 4.80
N ASP A 254 -2.47 0.68 4.77
CA ASP A 254 -3.02 1.39 3.61
C ASP A 254 -2.61 2.87 3.66
N ASN A 255 -2.17 3.44 2.53
CA ASN A 255 -1.80 4.86 2.44
C ASN A 255 -3.02 5.79 2.41
N LEU A 256 -4.22 5.26 2.12
CA LEU A 256 -5.47 5.99 2.06
C LEU A 256 -6.32 5.66 3.29
N SER A 257 -6.25 6.51 4.33
CA SER A 257 -6.95 6.30 5.60
C SER A 257 -8.49 6.28 5.52
N HIS A 258 -9.08 6.53 4.34
CA HIS A 258 -10.51 6.29 4.11
C HIS A 258 -10.82 4.83 3.74
N SER A 259 -9.87 4.09 3.16
CA SER A 259 -10.02 2.70 2.74
C SER A 259 -10.40 1.79 3.91
N TYR A 260 -9.82 1.97 5.10
CA TYR A 260 -10.19 1.25 6.32
C TYR A 260 -11.23 2.01 7.18
N GLY A 261 -12.04 2.88 6.57
CA GLY A 261 -12.87 3.87 7.29
C GLY A 261 -13.91 3.32 8.26
N PHE A 262 -14.35 2.07 8.11
CA PHE A 262 -15.25 1.41 9.09
C PHE A 262 -14.51 0.80 10.29
N GLN A 263 -13.18 0.69 10.23
CA GLN A 263 -12.32 0.11 11.26
C GLN A 263 -11.02 0.91 11.41
N ILE A 264 -11.14 2.20 11.70
CA ILE A 264 -10.01 3.14 11.85
C ILE A 264 -8.96 2.59 12.82
N GLU A 265 -9.38 1.94 13.89
CA GLU A 265 -8.50 1.39 14.92
C GLU A 265 -7.78 0.10 14.53
N ASN A 266 -8.25 -0.60 13.49
CA ASN A 266 -7.51 -1.69 12.85
C ASN A 266 -6.52 -1.17 11.79
N GLY A 267 -6.70 0.07 11.34
CA GLY A 267 -5.90 0.71 10.29
C GLY A 267 -4.55 1.25 10.78
N ILE A 268 -3.55 1.08 9.93
CA ILE A 268 -2.20 1.61 10.07
C ILE A 268 -1.92 2.47 8.82
N PRO A 269 -1.88 3.81 8.93
CA PRO A 269 -1.50 4.64 7.80
C PRO A 269 -0.01 4.45 7.49
N ILE A 270 0.34 4.53 6.21
CA ILE A 270 1.72 4.44 5.69
C ILE A 270 1.97 5.60 4.72
N LEU A 271 3.22 6.09 4.63
CA LEU A 271 3.60 7.08 3.62
C LEU A 271 3.32 6.56 2.19
N GLU A 272 2.67 7.37 1.35
CA GLU A 272 2.50 7.08 -0.08
C GLU A 272 3.87 7.00 -0.80
N TRP A 273 4.10 5.90 -1.53
CA TRP A 273 5.36 5.67 -2.23
C TRP A 273 5.25 5.86 -3.73
N LYS A 274 6.12 6.70 -4.28
CA LYS A 274 6.10 7.12 -5.69
C LYS A 274 7.46 6.95 -6.35
N GLY A 275 8.04 5.76 -6.20
CA GLY A 275 9.29 5.36 -6.86
C GLY A 275 10.60 5.77 -6.17
N ASP A 276 10.57 6.48 -5.03
CA ASP A 276 11.78 6.92 -4.31
C ASP A 276 12.58 5.72 -3.80
N GLN A 277 13.77 5.51 -4.36
CA GLN A 277 14.66 4.39 -4.04
C GLN A 277 15.37 4.57 -2.68
N LYS A 278 15.19 5.71 -2.00
CA LYS A 278 15.67 5.97 -0.64
C LYS A 278 14.56 5.88 0.42
N ASP A 279 13.39 5.33 0.06
CA ASP A 279 12.34 4.98 1.03
C ASP A 279 12.82 3.85 1.96
N GLU A 280 12.51 3.95 3.25
CA GLU A 280 12.80 2.93 4.26
C GLU A 280 11.53 2.55 5.07
N GLU A 281 10.35 2.97 4.62
CA GLU A 281 9.12 2.93 5.43
C GLU A 281 8.71 1.49 5.77
N LEU A 282 8.82 0.56 4.82
CA LEU A 282 8.54 -0.86 5.08
C LEU A 282 9.50 -1.44 6.12
N LYS A 283 10.80 -1.10 6.06
CA LYS A 283 11.81 -1.50 7.05
C LYS A 283 11.47 -1.01 8.46
N TYR A 284 10.97 0.22 8.61
CA TYR A 284 10.49 0.74 9.89
C TYR A 284 9.19 0.08 10.37
N LEU A 285 8.24 -0.15 9.45
CA LEU A 285 6.97 -0.81 9.72
C LEU A 285 7.13 -2.25 10.23
N ILE A 286 8.19 -2.98 9.84
CA ILE A 286 8.51 -4.33 10.38
C ILE A 286 8.46 -4.32 11.91
N ASN A 287 9.18 -3.38 12.52
CA ASN A 287 9.33 -3.31 13.98
C ASN A 287 7.99 -2.96 14.67
N TYR A 288 7.12 -2.19 14.02
CA TYR A 288 5.79 -1.89 14.58
C TYR A 288 4.89 -3.12 14.55
N LEU A 289 4.82 -3.80 13.41
CA LEU A 289 3.98 -4.99 13.22
C LEU A 289 4.41 -6.16 14.12
N ILE A 290 5.71 -6.34 14.39
CA ILE A 290 6.21 -7.36 15.35
C ILE A 290 5.81 -7.05 16.80
N ASN A 291 5.61 -5.78 17.15
CA ASN A 291 5.10 -5.41 18.47
C ASN A 291 3.57 -5.49 18.53
N LEU A 292 2.88 -5.21 17.41
CA LEU A 292 1.43 -5.30 17.29
C LEU A 292 0.92 -6.76 17.29
N SER A 293 1.65 -7.72 16.72
CA SER A 293 1.29 -9.16 16.76
C SER A 293 1.33 -9.78 18.15
N ARG A 294 1.93 -9.10 19.12
CA ARG A 294 2.04 -9.51 20.54
C ARG A 294 0.88 -9.00 21.40
N GLN A 295 -0.12 -8.34 20.81
CA GLN A 295 -1.22 -7.69 21.53
C GLN A 295 -2.48 -8.56 21.49
N ASP A 296 -3.25 -8.57 22.57
CA ASP A 296 -4.53 -9.29 22.62
C ASP A 296 -5.60 -8.66 21.73
N ASP A 297 -5.62 -7.33 21.69
CA ASP A 297 -6.42 -6.53 20.77
C ASP A 297 -5.56 -5.46 20.10
N VAL A 298 -5.30 -5.64 18.80
CA VAL A 298 -4.50 -4.73 17.98
C VAL A 298 -5.06 -3.30 17.98
N ARG A 299 -6.39 -3.17 18.17
CA ARG A 299 -7.09 -1.88 18.14
C ARG A 299 -6.73 -1.01 19.34
N ILE A 300 -6.52 -1.61 20.52
CA ILE A 300 -6.13 -0.90 21.74
C ILE A 300 -4.70 -0.35 21.58
N TYR A 301 -3.79 -1.15 21.03
CA TYR A 301 -2.41 -0.73 20.77
C TYR A 301 -2.35 0.37 19.70
N ASN A 302 -3.09 0.21 18.60
CA ASN A 302 -3.24 1.22 17.55
C ASN A 302 -3.85 2.52 18.10
N GLN A 303 -4.92 2.47 18.89
CA GLN A 303 -5.46 3.66 19.57
C GLN A 303 -4.39 4.37 20.40
N LYS A 304 -3.64 3.63 21.23
CA LYS A 304 -2.61 4.19 22.14
C LYS A 304 -1.38 4.74 21.41
N LYS A 305 -0.96 4.14 20.29
CA LYS A 305 0.25 4.52 19.53
C LYS A 305 -0.04 5.46 18.36
N LEU A 306 -1.00 5.11 17.52
CA LEU A 306 -1.36 5.81 16.28
C LEU A 306 -2.32 6.97 16.53
N LYS A 307 -3.12 6.95 17.62
CA LYS A 307 -3.98 8.06 18.09
C LYS A 307 -4.83 8.71 16.99
N LEU A 308 -5.24 7.95 15.95
CA LEU A 308 -5.76 8.50 14.70
C LEU A 308 -6.95 9.44 14.87
N LYS A 309 -7.88 9.15 15.80
CA LYS A 309 -9.04 10.00 16.07
C LYS A 309 -8.65 11.37 16.66
N GLU A 310 -7.53 11.45 17.37
CA GLU A 310 -7.02 12.71 17.95
C GLU A 310 -6.54 13.70 16.87
N LEU A 311 -6.13 13.21 15.69
CA LEU A 311 -5.79 14.08 14.54
C LEU A 311 -6.95 15.00 14.13
N LEU A 312 -8.20 14.59 14.36
CA LEU A 312 -9.37 15.40 14.02
C LEU A 312 -9.62 16.58 14.98
N ASN A 313 -8.88 16.65 16.09
CA ASN A 313 -8.90 17.79 17.01
C ASN A 313 -7.99 18.95 16.52
N TYR A 314 -7.18 18.72 15.49
CA TYR A 314 -6.23 19.70 14.94
C TYR A 314 -6.77 20.32 13.64
N THR A 315 -6.64 21.63 13.51
CA THR A 315 -6.81 22.36 12.26
C THR A 315 -5.50 22.36 11.45
N PHE A 316 -5.61 22.19 10.13
CA PHE A 316 -4.50 22.01 9.17
C PHE A 316 -4.62 22.98 7.98
#